data_AF-A0A8I7BBY9-F1
#
_entry.id   AF-A0A8I7BBY9-F1
#
_cell.length_a   1.000
_cell.length_b   1.000
_cell.length_c   1.000
_cell.angle_alpha   90.00
_cell.angle_beta   90.00
_cell.angle_gamma   90.00
#
_symmetry.space_group_name_H-M   'P 1'
#
loop_
_entity.id
_entity.type
_entity.pdbx_description
1 polymer ?
#
loop_
_entity_poly.entity_id
_entity_poly.type
_entity_poly.pdbx_seq_one_letter_code
_entity_poly.pdbx_strand_id
1 'polypeptide(L)'
;MAVAASHSVSAMDVLAPPSRAPVGSPAAAAASARPYVLHRFNRGNIRRRGAGLRCRRRLLSARGERPAPDDDENGEEVAGFDAAVELFNGGEYHACHDVVEELWYSAEDPARTLLHGVLQCAVGFHHLFNQNHRGAMMELGEGLCKLRRLRLEDYDDQGPFSRFRDEVAAVLSFLYRTQKELAACNDELCLAMDGSATSYQLLGDFAAGQRLYRQGVDAEGVPSILFSGRASGDHLAPPCTVKLPSLHATEQHLAALQRAHEYS
;
A
#
# COMPACT_ATOMS: atom_id res chain seq x y z
N MET A 1 0.47 13.24 69.07
CA MET A 1 1.83 12.80 68.68
C MET A 1 2.07 11.44 69.31
N ALA A 2 1.97 10.37 68.52
CA ALA A 2 2.22 9.00 68.95
C ALA A 2 3.18 8.36 67.94
N VAL A 3 4.12 7.59 68.48
CA VAL A 3 5.37 7.14 67.90
C VAL A 3 5.18 5.88 67.05
N ALA A 4 5.96 5.75 65.99
CA ALA A 4 6.02 4.62 65.06
C ALA A 4 6.44 3.31 65.73
N ALA A 5 5.89 2.19 65.26
CA ALA A 5 6.45 0.85 65.46
C ALA A 5 6.41 0.08 64.13
N SER A 6 7.62 -0.15 63.62
CA SER A 6 7.96 -0.96 62.47
C SER A 6 7.75 -2.45 62.77
N HIS A 7 7.17 -3.21 61.84
CA HIS A 7 7.24 -4.67 61.84
C HIS A 7 7.56 -5.18 60.44
N SER A 8 8.75 -5.75 60.34
CA SER A 8 9.27 -6.56 59.24
C SER A 8 8.65 -7.96 59.31
N VAL A 9 8.18 -8.49 58.19
CA VAL A 9 7.90 -9.93 58.05
C VAL A 9 8.56 -10.46 56.77
N SER A 10 9.24 -11.58 56.98
CA SER A 10 10.24 -12.23 56.15
C SER A 10 9.66 -12.99 54.96
N ALA A 11 10.50 -13.12 53.94
CA ALA A 11 10.38 -14.03 52.80
C ALA A 11 10.15 -15.49 53.23
N MET A 12 9.26 -16.17 52.50
CA MET A 12 9.08 -17.62 52.50
C MET A 12 8.78 -18.10 51.08
N ASP A 13 9.65 -19.00 50.63
CA ASP A 13 9.45 -20.15 49.75
C ASP A 13 9.03 -19.96 48.27
N VAL A 14 10.09 -20.05 47.46
CA VAL A 14 10.16 -20.61 46.11
C VAL A 14 9.60 -22.04 46.10
N LEU A 15 8.59 -22.28 45.25
CA LEU A 15 8.17 -23.64 44.88
C LEU A 15 7.82 -23.69 43.37
N ALA A 16 8.74 -24.20 42.56
CA ALA A 16 8.45 -24.81 41.25
C ALA A 16 8.10 -26.30 41.50
N PRO A 17 7.17 -26.96 40.76
CA PRO A 17 7.46 -27.55 39.43
C PRO A 17 6.15 -27.76 38.57
N PRO A 18 6.05 -28.57 37.47
CA PRO A 18 7.04 -29.39 36.77
C PRO A 18 7.14 -29.21 35.24
N SER A 19 8.28 -29.66 34.74
CA SER A 19 8.60 -29.92 33.32
C SER A 19 7.66 -30.97 32.71
N ARG A 20 7.18 -30.70 31.49
CA ARG A 20 6.57 -31.71 30.59
C ARG A 20 7.22 -31.68 29.22
N ALA A 21 7.47 -32.90 28.74
CA ALA A 21 8.26 -33.34 27.60
C ALA A 21 7.75 -32.87 26.22
N PRO A 22 8.55 -33.04 25.14
CA PRO A 22 8.30 -32.42 23.85
C PRO A 22 7.16 -33.14 23.10
N VAL A 23 6.18 -32.37 22.65
CA VAL A 23 5.11 -32.88 21.78
C VAL A 23 5.64 -32.96 20.36
N GLY A 24 5.62 -34.17 19.80
CA GLY A 24 6.16 -34.50 18.49
C GLY A 24 5.48 -33.76 17.33
N SER A 25 6.27 -33.52 16.29
CA SER A 25 5.83 -33.01 14.99
C SER A 25 4.76 -33.92 14.37
N PRO A 26 3.62 -33.40 13.91
CA PRO A 26 2.81 -34.10 12.94
C PRO A 26 3.41 -33.91 11.55
N ALA A 27 3.55 -35.04 10.86
CA ALA A 27 4.06 -35.17 9.51
C ALA A 27 3.34 -34.26 8.50
N ALA A 28 4.14 -33.72 7.58
CA ALA A 28 3.67 -32.97 6.42
C ALA A 28 2.72 -33.82 5.58
N ALA A 29 1.43 -33.50 5.62
CA ALA A 29 0.47 -33.97 4.64
C ALA A 29 0.71 -33.19 3.33
N ALA A 30 1.34 -33.86 2.37
CA ALA A 30 1.48 -33.38 1.01
C ALA A 30 0.09 -33.29 0.35
N ALA A 31 -0.56 -32.13 0.46
CA ALA A 31 -1.72 -31.80 -0.35
C ALA A 31 -1.24 -31.42 -1.75
N SER A 32 -1.41 -32.37 -2.68
CA SER A 32 -1.23 -32.21 -4.12
C SER A 32 -2.01 -31.00 -4.64
N ALA A 33 -1.35 -29.84 -4.70
CA ALA A 33 -1.84 -28.66 -5.42
C ALA A 33 -1.77 -28.94 -6.92
N ARG A 34 -2.92 -29.26 -7.52
CA ARG A 34 -3.07 -29.21 -8.98
C ARG A 34 -2.82 -27.77 -9.44
N PRO A 35 -1.92 -27.51 -10.39
CA PRO A 35 -1.63 -26.16 -10.85
C PRO A 35 -2.80 -25.73 -11.73
N TYR A 36 -3.65 -24.84 -11.23
CA TYR A 36 -4.56 -24.13 -12.12
C TYR A 36 -3.87 -22.88 -12.64
N VAL A 37 -3.63 -22.97 -13.93
CA VAL A 37 -3.16 -21.98 -14.90
C VAL A 37 -3.75 -20.61 -14.58
N LEU A 38 -2.94 -19.74 -13.96
CA LEU A 38 -3.06 -18.30 -14.18
C LEU A 38 -3.06 -18.16 -15.71
N HIS A 39 -4.10 -17.56 -16.31
CA HIS A 39 -4.00 -17.19 -17.71
C HIS A 39 -2.77 -16.30 -17.82
N ARG A 40 -1.70 -16.92 -18.31
CA ARG A 40 -0.41 -16.32 -18.58
C ARG A 40 -0.70 -15.44 -19.78
N PHE A 41 -1.19 -14.23 -19.52
CA PHE A 41 -1.10 -13.16 -20.48
C PHE A 41 0.34 -13.17 -20.97
N ASN A 42 0.46 -13.26 -22.28
CA ASN A 42 1.68 -13.53 -23.00
C ASN A 42 2.77 -12.62 -22.43
N ARG A 43 3.67 -13.19 -21.62
CA ARG A 43 4.87 -12.52 -21.09
C ARG A 43 5.82 -12.31 -22.28
N GLY A 44 5.42 -11.47 -23.22
CA GLY A 44 6.31 -10.87 -24.20
C GLY A 44 7.18 -9.88 -23.44
N ASN A 45 8.31 -10.37 -22.93
CA ASN A 45 9.54 -9.62 -22.72
C ASN A 45 9.44 -8.15 -22.23
N ILE A 46 8.52 -7.81 -21.30
CA ILE A 46 8.57 -6.53 -20.58
C ILE A 46 9.82 -6.60 -19.70
N ARG A 47 10.95 -6.17 -20.25
CA ARG A 47 12.24 -6.11 -19.58
C ARG A 47 12.09 -5.18 -18.38
N ARG A 48 12.00 -5.78 -17.19
CA ARG A 48 11.95 -5.18 -15.84
C ARG A 48 13.14 -4.27 -15.46
N ARG A 49 13.91 -3.76 -16.44
CA ARG A 49 15.14 -3.00 -16.22
C ARG A 49 15.06 -1.53 -16.65
N GLY A 50 14.10 -1.13 -17.49
CA GLY A 50 14.09 0.23 -18.07
C GLY A 50 13.53 1.34 -17.17
N ALA A 51 12.56 1.06 -16.30
CA ALA A 51 11.85 2.10 -15.55
C ALA A 51 12.70 2.73 -14.43
N GLY A 52 13.31 1.91 -13.56
CA GLY A 52 14.15 2.39 -12.45
C GLY A 52 15.47 3.07 -12.84
N LEU A 53 15.93 2.95 -14.09
CA LEU A 53 17.12 3.63 -14.60
C LEU A 53 16.82 5.11 -14.96
N ARG A 54 15.58 5.46 -15.30
CA ARG A 54 15.22 6.79 -15.81
C ARG A 54 15.14 7.87 -14.73
N CYS A 55 14.60 7.57 -13.55
CA CYS A 55 14.58 8.50 -12.41
C CYS A 55 15.99 8.73 -11.86
N ARG A 56 16.80 7.67 -11.80
CA ARG A 56 18.23 7.74 -11.46
C ARG A 56 18.99 8.60 -12.47
N ARG A 57 18.78 8.41 -13.78
CA ARG A 57 19.44 9.17 -14.85
C ARG A 57 19.14 10.67 -14.79
N ARG A 58 17.91 11.06 -14.42
CA ARG A 58 17.50 12.47 -14.31
C ARG A 58 17.95 13.14 -13.00
N LEU A 59 17.94 12.42 -11.85
CA LEU A 59 18.57 12.89 -10.61
C LEU A 59 20.09 13.11 -10.76
N LEU A 60 20.77 12.19 -11.45
CA LEU A 60 22.19 12.32 -11.78
C LEU A 60 22.42 13.56 -12.67
N SER A 61 21.59 13.75 -13.70
CA SER A 61 21.69 14.92 -14.59
C SER A 61 21.44 16.25 -13.87
N ALA A 62 20.49 16.30 -12.93
CA ALA A 62 20.24 17.47 -12.07
C ALA A 62 21.40 17.77 -11.10
N ARG A 63 22.23 16.75 -10.77
CA ARG A 63 23.49 16.89 -10.02
C ARG A 63 24.71 17.16 -10.91
N GLY A 64 24.52 17.32 -12.22
CA GLY A 64 25.60 17.50 -13.18
C GLY A 64 26.39 16.21 -13.50
N GLU A 65 25.91 15.05 -13.04
CA GLU A 65 26.50 13.75 -13.33
C GLU A 65 25.88 13.18 -14.60
N ARG A 66 26.69 12.95 -15.64
CA ARG A 66 26.23 12.30 -16.88
C ARG A 66 26.30 10.78 -16.69
N PRO A 67 25.18 10.06 -16.62
CA PRO A 67 25.21 8.60 -16.57
C PRO A 67 25.77 8.04 -17.88
N ALA A 68 26.45 6.90 -17.77
CA ALA A 68 26.98 6.18 -18.92
C ALA A 68 25.86 5.90 -19.94
N PRO A 69 26.15 5.95 -21.25
CA PRO A 69 25.19 5.51 -22.26
C PRO A 69 24.92 4.01 -22.06
N ASP A 70 23.65 3.65 -21.89
CA ASP A 70 23.22 2.26 -21.84
C ASP A 70 23.05 1.75 -23.30
N ASP A 71 23.73 0.67 -23.68
CA ASP A 71 23.76 0.08 -25.03
C ASP A 71 22.47 -0.68 -25.43
N ASP A 72 21.32 -0.44 -24.78
CA ASP A 72 20.08 -1.22 -24.96
C ASP A 72 18.97 -0.35 -25.55
N GLU A 73 19.23 0.23 -26.73
CA GLU A 73 18.38 1.17 -27.49
C GLU A 73 17.21 0.47 -28.24
N ASN A 74 16.73 -0.68 -27.74
CA ASN A 74 15.70 -1.49 -28.42
C ASN A 74 14.56 -1.96 -27.48
N GLY A 75 14.31 -1.22 -26.40
CA GLY A 75 13.09 -1.38 -25.61
C GLY A 75 12.03 -0.40 -26.11
N GLU A 76 10.88 -0.89 -26.55
CA GLU A 76 9.69 -0.06 -26.77
C GLU A 76 9.50 0.87 -25.56
N GLU A 77 9.58 2.19 -25.80
CA GLU A 77 9.33 3.20 -24.78
C GLU A 77 7.85 3.14 -24.37
N VAL A 78 7.57 2.44 -23.27
CA VAL A 78 6.27 2.50 -22.61
C VAL A 78 6.14 3.89 -21.99
N ALA A 79 5.46 4.79 -22.69
CA ALA A 79 5.27 6.19 -22.34
C ALA A 79 3.80 6.60 -22.52
N GLY A 80 3.40 7.69 -21.87
CA GLY A 80 2.03 8.22 -21.93
C GLY A 80 1.17 7.81 -20.74
N PHE A 81 0.00 8.45 -20.63
CA PHE A 81 -0.88 8.25 -19.47
C PHE A 81 -1.61 6.91 -19.55
N ASP A 82 -2.00 6.46 -20.74
CA ASP A 82 -2.64 5.15 -20.94
C ASP A 82 -1.71 4.00 -20.50
N ALA A 83 -0.41 4.11 -20.80
CA ALA A 83 0.60 3.18 -20.32
C ALA A 83 0.72 3.17 -18.79
N ALA A 84 0.69 4.34 -18.14
CA ALA A 84 0.66 4.43 -16.69
C ALA A 84 -0.57 3.74 -16.08
N VAL A 85 -1.74 3.93 -16.71
CA VAL A 85 -3.00 3.28 -16.31
C VAL A 85 -2.89 1.76 -16.38
N GLU A 86 -2.35 1.23 -17.48
CA GLU A 86 -2.13 -0.22 -17.64
C GLU A 86 -1.18 -0.77 -16.57
N LEU A 87 -0.07 -0.08 -16.30
CA LEU A 87 0.89 -0.48 -15.26
C LEU A 87 0.26 -0.46 -13.87
N PHE A 88 -0.51 0.57 -13.54
CA PHE A 88 -1.20 0.68 -12.26
C PHE A 88 -2.19 -0.48 -12.06
N ASN A 89 -3.05 -0.71 -13.06
CA ASN A 89 -4.07 -1.76 -13.01
C ASN A 89 -3.46 -3.17 -13.06
N GLY A 90 -2.28 -3.32 -13.66
CA GLY A 90 -1.49 -4.55 -13.66
C GLY A 90 -0.73 -4.81 -12.35
N GLY A 91 -0.78 -3.89 -11.38
CA GLY A 91 -0.07 -4.00 -10.10
C GLY A 91 1.44 -3.73 -10.19
N GLU A 92 1.94 -3.24 -11.32
CA GLU A 92 3.35 -2.87 -11.52
C GLU A 92 3.58 -1.41 -11.04
N TYR A 93 3.26 -1.15 -9.77
CA TYR A 93 3.15 0.21 -9.23
C TYR A 93 4.44 1.03 -9.27
N HIS A 94 5.61 0.39 -9.13
CA HIS A 94 6.89 1.10 -9.25
C HIS A 94 7.14 1.56 -10.69
N ALA A 95 6.81 0.72 -11.69
CA ALA A 95 6.94 1.12 -13.09
C ALA A 95 5.92 2.21 -13.44
N CYS A 96 4.70 2.11 -12.91
CA CYS A 96 3.70 3.17 -13.02
C CYS A 96 4.21 4.50 -12.45
N HIS A 97 4.80 4.48 -11.25
CA HIS A 97 5.40 5.67 -10.63
C HIS A 97 6.37 6.37 -11.58
N ASP A 98 7.29 5.63 -12.18
CA ASP A 98 8.32 6.20 -13.05
C ASP A 98 7.72 6.85 -14.31
N VAL A 99 6.66 6.27 -14.88
CA VAL A 99 5.95 6.86 -16.04
C VAL A 99 5.16 8.11 -15.63
N VAL A 100 4.43 8.06 -14.51
CA VAL A 100 3.62 9.21 -14.05
C VAL A 100 4.52 10.37 -13.60
N GLU A 101 5.69 10.10 -13.01
CA GLU A 101 6.66 11.13 -12.64
C GLU A 101 7.12 11.94 -13.86
N GLU A 102 7.40 11.27 -14.98
CA GLU A 102 7.77 11.93 -16.23
C GLU A 102 6.65 12.83 -16.77
N LEU A 103 5.40 12.35 -16.77
CA LEU A 103 4.24 13.14 -17.15
C LEU A 103 4.04 14.34 -16.21
N TRP A 104 4.22 14.12 -14.90
CA TRP A 104 4.05 15.14 -13.87
C TRP A 104 5.04 16.28 -14.03
N TYR A 105 6.30 16.01 -14.39
CA TYR A 105 7.31 17.05 -14.55
C TYR A 105 6.92 18.13 -15.56
N SER A 106 6.32 17.74 -16.68
CA SER A 106 5.92 18.63 -17.77
C SER A 106 4.47 19.10 -17.68
N ALA A 107 3.69 18.62 -16.72
CA ALA A 107 2.29 18.99 -16.57
C ALA A 107 2.11 20.33 -15.84
N GLU A 108 1.07 21.06 -16.26
CA GLU A 108 0.52 22.24 -15.59
C GLU A 108 -0.74 21.88 -14.82
N ASP A 109 -1.14 22.73 -13.86
CA ASP A 109 -2.41 22.52 -13.15
C ASP A 109 -3.60 22.71 -14.10
N PRO A 110 -4.69 21.94 -13.94
CA PRO A 110 -4.96 20.96 -12.88
C PRO A 110 -4.36 19.56 -13.10
N ALA A 111 -3.94 19.20 -14.32
CA ALA A 111 -3.42 17.86 -14.62
C ALA A 111 -2.20 17.50 -13.77
N ARG A 112 -1.33 18.47 -13.47
CA ARG A 112 -0.19 18.32 -12.57
C ARG A 112 -0.60 17.79 -11.19
N THR A 113 -1.62 18.39 -10.59
CA THR A 113 -2.12 17.95 -9.27
C THR A 113 -2.71 16.54 -9.34
N LEU A 114 -3.43 16.19 -10.41
CA LEU A 114 -3.96 14.84 -10.61
C LEU A 114 -2.84 13.79 -10.73
N LEU A 115 -1.88 14.04 -11.62
CA LEU A 115 -0.73 13.15 -11.84
C LEU A 115 0.07 12.97 -10.56
N HIS A 116 0.27 14.03 -9.78
CA HIS A 116 0.94 13.93 -8.49
C HIS A 116 0.14 13.07 -7.50
N GLY A 117 -1.18 13.17 -7.49
CA GLY A 117 -2.04 12.26 -6.71
C GLY A 117 -1.86 10.80 -7.10
N VAL A 118 -1.91 10.50 -8.40
CA VAL A 118 -1.73 9.13 -8.94
C VAL A 118 -0.32 8.59 -8.66
N LEU A 119 0.72 9.41 -8.82
CA LEU A 119 2.12 9.09 -8.51
C LEU A 119 2.26 8.64 -7.06
N GLN A 120 1.69 9.41 -6.14
CA GLN A 120 1.72 9.13 -4.72
C GLN A 120 0.96 7.83 -4.38
N CYS A 121 -0.19 7.61 -5.02
CA CYS A 121 -0.93 6.36 -4.88
C CYS A 121 -0.10 5.15 -5.35
N ALA A 122 0.59 5.26 -6.49
CA ALA A 122 1.43 4.19 -7.02
C ALA A 122 2.56 3.82 -6.05
N VAL A 123 3.34 4.79 -5.57
CA VAL A 123 4.41 4.49 -4.59
C VAL A 123 3.84 4.02 -3.24
N GLY A 124 2.66 4.49 -2.83
CA GLY A 124 1.95 4.00 -1.65
C GLY A 124 1.59 2.51 -1.74
N PHE A 125 1.04 2.07 -2.87
CA PHE A 125 0.78 0.64 -3.11
C PHE A 125 2.06 -0.20 -3.21
N HIS A 126 3.11 0.35 -3.83
CA HIS A 126 4.42 -0.29 -3.85
C HIS A 126 4.96 -0.54 -2.43
N HIS A 127 4.87 0.46 -1.55
CA HIS A 127 5.25 0.32 -0.14
C HIS A 127 4.39 -0.72 0.58
N LEU A 128 3.08 -0.72 0.37
CA LEU A 128 2.17 -1.66 1.04
C LEU A 128 2.56 -3.12 0.75
N PHE A 129 2.78 -3.45 -0.52
CA PHE A 129 3.11 -4.81 -0.92
C PHE A 129 4.57 -5.20 -0.64
N ASN A 130 5.42 -4.23 -0.31
CA ASN A 130 6.79 -4.43 0.19
C ASN A 130 6.91 -4.32 1.71
N GLN A 131 5.81 -4.47 2.45
CA GLN A 131 5.78 -4.51 3.92
C GLN A 131 6.23 -3.21 4.60
N ASN A 132 6.17 -2.09 3.87
CA ASN A 132 6.36 -0.75 4.42
C ASN A 132 4.99 -0.10 4.65
N HIS A 133 4.32 -0.52 5.73
CA HIS A 133 2.94 -0.08 6.03
C HIS A 133 2.85 1.41 6.34
N ARG A 134 3.83 1.94 7.08
CA ARG A 134 3.92 3.37 7.41
C ARG A 134 4.06 4.23 6.15
N GLY A 135 5.02 3.87 5.29
CA GLY A 135 5.21 4.54 4.01
C GLY A 135 3.95 4.48 3.14
N ALA A 136 3.31 3.32 3.06
CA ALA A 136 2.06 3.17 2.32
C ALA A 136 0.97 4.14 2.77
N MET A 137 0.73 4.25 4.09
CA MET A 137 -0.32 5.13 4.62
C MET A 137 0.00 6.61 4.39
N MET A 138 1.26 7.02 4.55
CA MET A 138 1.69 8.40 4.30
C MET A 138 1.46 8.78 2.83
N GLU A 139 1.95 7.97 1.91
CA GLU A 139 1.87 8.23 0.47
C GLU A 139 0.42 8.15 -0.05
N LEU A 140 -0.37 7.17 0.40
CA LEU A 140 -1.80 7.07 0.04
C LEU A 140 -2.62 8.24 0.61
N GLY A 141 -2.33 8.67 1.83
CA GLY A 141 -3.00 9.83 2.45
C GLY A 141 -2.69 11.13 1.72
N GLU A 142 -1.43 11.35 1.37
CA GLU A 142 -0.99 12.52 0.61
C GLU A 142 -1.54 12.51 -0.83
N GLY A 143 -1.55 11.35 -1.50
CA GLY A 143 -2.19 11.20 -2.80
C GLY A 143 -3.68 11.54 -2.75
N LEU A 144 -4.40 11.03 -1.75
CA LEU A 144 -5.82 11.30 -1.56
C LEU A 144 -6.11 12.78 -1.26
N CYS A 145 -5.24 13.46 -0.51
CA CYS A 145 -5.32 14.90 -0.27
C CYS A 145 -5.32 15.67 -1.60
N LYS A 146 -4.38 15.34 -2.50
CA LYS A 146 -4.28 15.95 -3.84
C LYS A 146 -5.51 15.68 -4.69
N LEU A 147 -5.99 14.44 -4.72
CA LEU A 147 -7.21 14.08 -5.47
C LEU A 147 -8.45 14.82 -4.98
N ARG A 148 -8.58 15.05 -3.66
CA ARG A 148 -9.70 15.82 -3.10
C ARG A 148 -9.63 17.31 -3.43
N ARG A 149 -8.42 17.87 -3.58
CA ARG A 149 -8.24 19.29 -3.94
C ARG A 149 -8.76 19.65 -5.33
N LEU A 150 -8.85 18.68 -6.23
CA LEU A 150 -9.32 18.87 -7.60
C LEU A 150 -10.83 19.05 -7.74
N ARG A 151 -11.62 18.90 -6.66
CA ARG A 151 -13.09 18.97 -6.66
C ARG A 151 -13.73 18.27 -7.87
N LEU A 152 -13.31 17.01 -8.09
CA LEU A 152 -13.70 16.21 -9.26
C LEU A 152 -15.23 16.06 -9.42
N GLU A 153 -15.96 16.21 -8.31
CA GLU A 153 -17.43 16.22 -8.20
C GLU A 153 -18.09 17.34 -9.00
N ASP A 154 -17.44 18.50 -9.10
CA ASP A 154 -17.97 19.66 -9.84
C ASP A 154 -18.09 19.38 -11.37
N TYR A 155 -17.44 18.31 -11.85
CA TYR A 155 -17.35 17.97 -13.27
C TYR A 155 -18.04 16.65 -13.62
N ASP A 156 -17.80 15.59 -12.84
CA ASP A 156 -18.42 14.28 -12.98
C ASP A 156 -18.27 13.48 -11.68
N ASP A 157 -19.31 13.50 -10.84
CA ASP A 157 -19.39 12.72 -9.60
C ASP A 157 -19.09 11.23 -9.79
N GLN A 158 -19.35 10.69 -10.99
CA GLN A 158 -19.11 9.29 -11.31
C GLN A 158 -17.97 9.10 -12.31
N GLY A 159 -17.15 10.13 -12.50
CA GLY A 159 -16.03 10.14 -13.41
C GLY A 159 -14.92 9.18 -12.96
N PRO A 160 -14.01 8.81 -13.87
CA PRO A 160 -13.00 7.82 -13.58
C PRO A 160 -12.04 8.23 -12.46
N PHE A 161 -11.74 9.53 -12.32
CA PHE A 161 -10.90 10.05 -11.25
C PHE A 161 -11.62 10.09 -9.89
N SER A 162 -12.93 10.39 -9.87
CA SER A 162 -13.76 10.37 -8.66
C SER A 162 -13.87 8.95 -8.11
N ARG A 163 -14.15 7.96 -8.98
CA ARG A 163 -14.17 6.54 -8.59
C ARG A 163 -12.82 6.08 -8.05
N PHE A 164 -11.73 6.41 -8.74
CA PHE A 164 -10.38 6.06 -8.30
C PHE A 164 -10.06 6.64 -6.92
N ARG A 165 -10.37 7.93 -6.69
CA ARG A 165 -10.23 8.60 -5.40
C ARG A 165 -10.97 7.87 -4.29
N ASP A 166 -12.22 7.48 -4.55
CA ASP A 166 -13.08 6.82 -3.55
C ASP A 166 -12.58 5.42 -3.21
N GLU A 167 -12.09 4.68 -4.21
CA GLU A 167 -11.47 3.36 -4.01
C GLU A 167 -10.16 3.47 -3.20
N VAL A 168 -9.31 4.46 -3.49
CA VAL A 168 -8.10 4.75 -2.69
C VAL A 168 -8.47 5.13 -1.25
N ALA A 169 -9.53 5.93 -1.06
CA ALA A 169 -10.03 6.29 0.27
C ALA A 169 -10.53 5.07 1.06
N ALA A 170 -11.20 4.13 0.39
CA ALA A 170 -11.64 2.87 0.98
C ALA A 170 -10.44 2.01 1.42
N VAL A 171 -9.39 1.91 0.60
CA VAL A 171 -8.15 1.23 0.99
C VAL A 171 -7.49 1.90 2.20
N LEU A 172 -7.32 3.22 2.17
CA LEU A 172 -6.66 3.91 3.27
C LEU A 172 -7.44 3.72 4.60
N SER A 173 -8.77 3.79 4.54
CA SER A 173 -9.65 3.51 5.68
C SER A 173 -9.54 2.06 6.17
N PHE A 174 -9.43 1.12 5.23
CA PHE A 174 -9.19 -0.29 5.54
C PHE A 174 -7.87 -0.50 6.27
N LEU A 175 -6.76 0.07 5.77
CA LEU A 175 -5.44 -0.01 6.41
C LEU A 175 -5.46 0.59 7.81
N TYR A 176 -6.12 1.74 7.97
CA TYR A 176 -6.31 2.36 9.27
C TYR A 176 -7.04 1.43 10.24
N ARG A 177 -8.17 0.87 9.83
CA ARG A 177 -8.96 -0.05 10.68
C ARG A 177 -8.17 -1.30 11.06
N THR A 178 -7.54 -1.99 10.12
CA THR A 178 -6.83 -3.25 10.39
C THR A 178 -5.59 -3.05 11.25
N GLN A 179 -4.90 -1.92 11.12
CA GLN A 179 -3.79 -1.59 12.01
C GLN A 179 -4.25 -1.21 13.42
N LYS A 180 -5.37 -0.49 13.55
CA LYS A 180 -5.97 -0.23 14.86
C LYS A 180 -6.39 -1.52 15.55
N GLU A 181 -7.06 -2.43 14.84
CA GLU A 181 -7.48 -3.73 15.40
C GLU A 181 -6.30 -4.55 15.91
N LEU A 182 -5.17 -4.56 15.19
CA LEU A 182 -3.96 -5.23 15.65
C LEU A 182 -3.24 -4.50 16.79
N ALA A 183 -3.07 -3.18 16.69
CA ALA A 183 -2.36 -2.38 17.68
C ALA A 183 -3.14 -2.26 19.00
N ALA A 184 -4.46 -2.42 18.94
CA ALA A 184 -5.34 -2.40 20.11
C ALA A 184 -5.24 -3.68 20.96
N CYS A 185 -4.59 -4.75 20.49
CA CYS A 185 -4.50 -6.01 21.23
C CYS A 185 -3.11 -6.64 21.05
N ASN A 186 -2.17 -6.30 21.93
CA ASN A 186 -1.04 -7.20 22.20
C ASN A 186 -1.31 -7.95 23.53
N ASP A 187 -0.53 -8.99 23.83
CA ASP A 187 -0.77 -9.85 25.01
C ASP A 187 -0.69 -9.10 26.36
N GLU A 188 -0.15 -7.88 26.39
CA GLU A 188 0.11 -7.11 27.62
C GLU A 188 -0.67 -5.79 27.73
N LEU A 189 -1.17 -5.21 26.62
CA LEU A 189 -1.77 -3.87 26.60
C LEU A 189 -2.70 -3.64 25.40
N CYS A 190 -3.84 -3.01 25.67
CA CYS A 190 -4.76 -2.49 24.65
C CYS A 190 -4.72 -0.96 24.61
N LEU A 191 -4.23 -0.37 23.51
CA LEU A 191 -4.26 1.08 23.29
C LEU A 191 -5.45 1.47 22.42
N ALA A 192 -6.30 2.38 22.91
CA ALA A 192 -7.39 2.95 22.14
C ALA A 192 -6.85 3.98 21.13
N MET A 193 -7.02 3.71 19.83
CA MET A 193 -6.55 4.57 18.75
C MET A 193 -7.70 5.46 18.23
N ASP A 194 -7.63 6.77 18.45
CA ASP A 194 -8.68 7.72 18.05
C ASP A 194 -8.69 8.04 16.53
N GLY A 195 -7.61 7.70 15.82
CA GLY A 195 -7.48 7.93 14.37
C GLY A 195 -6.88 9.28 14.01
N SER A 196 -6.37 10.04 14.98
CA SER A 196 -5.56 11.22 14.77
C SER A 196 -4.21 10.87 14.14
N ALA A 197 -3.59 11.85 13.46
CA ALA A 197 -2.22 11.72 12.94
C ALA A 197 -1.22 11.35 14.06
N THR A 198 -1.43 11.87 15.27
CA THR A 198 -0.63 11.57 16.46
C THR A 198 -0.75 10.10 16.87
N SER A 199 -1.96 9.52 16.89
CA SER A 199 -2.12 8.08 17.15
C SER A 199 -1.34 7.23 16.16
N TYR A 200 -1.25 7.64 14.89
CA TYR A 200 -0.44 6.91 13.91
C TYR A 200 1.07 7.09 14.06
N GLN A 201 1.54 8.22 14.61
CA GLN A 201 2.96 8.35 14.96
C GLN A 201 3.35 7.35 16.06
N LEU A 202 2.43 7.02 16.96
CA LEU A 202 2.65 6.03 18.03
C LEU A 202 2.80 4.59 17.50
N LEU A 203 2.37 4.30 16.27
CA LEU A 203 2.59 2.99 15.67
C LEU A 203 4.08 2.74 15.37
N GLY A 204 4.93 3.77 15.27
CA GLY A 204 6.36 3.59 15.01
C GLY A 204 6.63 2.65 13.82
N ASP A 205 7.35 1.56 14.08
CA ASP A 205 7.65 0.48 13.12
C ASP A 205 6.64 -0.69 13.20
N PHE A 206 5.38 -0.40 13.52
CA PHE A 206 4.34 -1.41 13.68
C PHE A 206 4.33 -2.42 12.53
N ALA A 207 4.55 -3.69 12.89
CA ALA A 207 4.58 -4.82 11.96
C ALA A 207 5.51 -4.61 10.74
N ALA A 208 6.55 -3.80 10.87
CA ALA A 208 7.54 -3.58 9.81
C ALA A 208 8.15 -4.91 9.35
N GLY A 209 8.17 -5.13 8.03
CA GLY A 209 8.64 -6.38 7.43
C GLY A 209 7.68 -7.58 7.57
N GLN A 210 6.59 -7.46 8.32
CA GLN A 210 5.57 -8.51 8.37
C GLN A 210 4.63 -8.42 7.16
N ARG A 211 4.34 -9.59 6.57
CA ARG A 211 3.44 -9.70 5.43
C ARG A 211 1.98 -9.73 5.88
N LEU A 212 1.48 -8.59 6.33
CA LEU A 212 0.08 -8.44 6.76
C LEU A 212 -0.90 -8.29 5.60
N TYR A 213 -0.46 -7.69 4.50
CA TYR A 213 -1.27 -7.39 3.33
C TYR A 213 -0.75 -8.13 2.10
N ARG A 214 -1.65 -8.68 1.29
CA ARG A 214 -1.32 -9.33 0.02
C ARG A 214 -2.40 -9.06 -1.01
N GLN A 215 -2.01 -9.04 -2.28
CA GLN A 215 -2.96 -9.09 -3.38
C GLN A 215 -3.60 -10.49 -3.46
N GLY A 216 -4.87 -10.52 -3.84
CA GLY A 216 -5.63 -11.72 -4.13
C GLY A 216 -6.99 -11.35 -4.71
N VAL A 217 -7.97 -12.21 -4.50
CA VAL A 217 -9.36 -11.96 -4.89
C VAL A 217 -10.27 -12.16 -3.67
N ASP A 218 -11.37 -11.44 -3.63
CA ASP A 218 -12.44 -11.69 -2.65
C ASP A 218 -13.35 -12.85 -3.08
N ALA A 219 -14.45 -13.05 -2.35
CA ALA A 219 -15.38 -14.16 -2.59
C ALA A 219 -16.09 -14.04 -3.95
N GLU A 220 -16.17 -12.84 -4.49
CA GLU A 220 -16.80 -12.49 -5.76
C GLU A 220 -15.80 -12.53 -6.94
N GLY A 221 -14.52 -12.81 -6.66
CA GLY A 221 -13.46 -12.87 -7.67
C GLY A 221 -12.92 -11.50 -8.07
N VAL A 222 -13.25 -10.44 -7.33
CA VAL A 222 -12.75 -9.08 -7.60
C VAL A 222 -11.34 -8.95 -7.02
N PRO A 223 -10.38 -8.35 -7.76
CA PRO A 223 -9.05 -8.05 -7.25
C PRO A 223 -9.13 -7.24 -5.96
N SER A 224 -8.55 -7.78 -4.89
CA SER A 224 -8.70 -7.26 -3.53
C SER A 224 -7.40 -7.39 -2.73
N ILE A 225 -7.25 -6.55 -1.71
CA ILE A 225 -6.20 -6.60 -0.70
C ILE A 225 -6.72 -7.46 0.45
N LEU A 226 -6.00 -8.52 0.77
CA LEU A 226 -6.33 -9.42 1.87
C LEU A 226 -5.46 -9.10 3.08
N PHE A 227 -6.09 -8.99 4.24
CA PHE A 227 -5.42 -8.79 5.53
C PHE A 227 -5.33 -10.10 6.31
N SER A 228 -4.12 -10.46 6.76
CA SER A 228 -3.81 -11.75 7.40
C SER A 228 -3.44 -11.67 8.89
N GLY A 229 -3.63 -10.53 9.55
CA GLY A 229 -3.22 -10.33 10.94
C GLY A 229 -4.16 -10.89 12.03
N ARG A 230 -5.23 -11.62 11.68
CA ARG A 230 -6.20 -12.09 12.67
C ARG A 230 -5.64 -13.26 13.50
N ALA A 231 -5.97 -13.29 14.80
CA ALA A 231 -5.62 -14.40 15.68
C ALA A 231 -6.26 -15.71 15.21
N SER A 232 -5.53 -16.83 15.35
CA SER A 232 -5.86 -18.17 14.85
C SER A 232 -7.21 -18.75 15.31
N GLY A 233 -7.90 -18.11 16.27
CA GLY A 233 -9.22 -18.53 16.75
C GLY A 233 -10.40 -18.07 15.88
N ASP A 234 -10.17 -17.18 14.91
CA ASP A 234 -11.23 -16.47 14.17
C ASP A 234 -11.48 -17.05 12.76
N HIS A 235 -11.22 -18.35 12.57
CA HIS A 235 -11.33 -19.06 11.29
C HIS A 235 -12.74 -19.11 10.69
N LEU A 236 -13.78 -18.71 11.44
CA LEU A 236 -15.17 -18.69 11.00
C LEU A 236 -15.59 -17.33 10.42
N ALA A 237 -14.80 -16.27 10.62
CA ALA A 237 -15.12 -14.95 10.11
C ALA A 237 -14.61 -14.77 8.67
N PRO A 238 -15.37 -14.08 7.80
CA PRO A 238 -14.97 -13.87 6.42
C PRO A 238 -13.61 -13.17 6.33
N PRO A 239 -12.81 -13.44 5.27
CA PRO A 239 -11.52 -12.81 5.08
C PRO A 239 -11.69 -11.28 5.06
N CYS A 240 -10.89 -10.59 5.86
CA CYS A 240 -10.92 -9.13 5.91
C CYS A 240 -10.26 -8.62 4.63
N THR A 241 -11.06 -8.08 3.72
CA THR A 241 -10.63 -7.64 2.39
C THR A 241 -11.12 -6.24 2.05
N VAL A 242 -10.46 -5.60 1.10
CA VAL A 242 -10.90 -4.37 0.43
C VAL A 242 -10.56 -4.45 -1.05
N LYS A 243 -11.44 -3.94 -1.92
CA LYS A 243 -11.19 -3.86 -3.36
C LYS A 243 -9.87 -3.16 -3.65
N LEU A 244 -9.08 -3.72 -4.55
CA LEU A 244 -7.89 -3.07 -5.09
C LEU A 244 -8.32 -1.98 -6.08
N PRO A 245 -7.86 -0.72 -5.91
CA PRO A 245 -8.31 0.36 -6.78
C PRO A 245 -7.90 0.14 -8.23
N SER A 246 -8.80 0.51 -9.15
CA SER A 246 -8.54 0.48 -10.58
C SER A 246 -8.74 1.87 -11.19
N LEU A 247 -7.76 2.31 -11.97
CA LEU A 247 -7.82 3.58 -12.68
C LEU A 247 -8.44 3.34 -14.06
N HIS A 248 -9.70 3.72 -14.24
CA HIS A 248 -10.42 3.58 -15.52
C HIS A 248 -10.40 4.88 -16.32
N ALA A 249 -9.23 5.49 -16.49
CA ALA A 249 -9.06 6.76 -17.19
C ALA A 249 -8.24 6.57 -18.47
N THR A 250 -8.30 7.56 -19.34
CA THR A 250 -7.50 7.62 -20.58
C THR A 250 -6.88 9.01 -20.73
N GLU A 251 -5.96 9.17 -21.67
CA GLU A 251 -5.41 10.48 -22.03
C GLU A 251 -6.49 11.53 -22.35
N GLN A 252 -7.60 11.10 -22.95
CA GLN A 252 -8.72 12.00 -23.24
C GLN A 252 -9.39 12.55 -21.98
N HIS A 253 -9.50 11.73 -20.93
CA HIS A 253 -10.04 12.17 -19.64
C HIS A 253 -9.08 13.17 -18.97
N LEU A 254 -7.76 12.92 -19.05
CA LEU A 254 -6.74 13.85 -18.54
C LEU A 254 -6.79 15.19 -19.29
N ALA A 255 -6.88 15.17 -20.62
CA ALA A 255 -7.02 16.38 -21.43
C ALA A 255 -8.35 17.11 -21.22
N ALA A 256 -9.43 16.38 -20.92
CA ALA A 256 -10.72 16.99 -20.56
C ALA A 256 -10.64 17.75 -19.23
N LEU A 257 -9.94 17.19 -18.22
CA LEU A 257 -9.70 17.87 -16.95
C LEU A 257 -8.96 19.20 -17.15
N GLN A 258 -7.94 19.22 -18.01
CA GLN A 258 -7.18 20.44 -18.30
C GLN A 258 -8.08 21.52 -18.91
N ARG A 259 -8.88 21.16 -19.93
CA ARG A 259 -9.80 22.10 -20.59
C ARG A 259 -10.88 22.62 -19.66
N ALA A 260 -11.45 21.78 -18.81
CA ALA A 260 -12.54 22.18 -17.92
C ALA A 260 -12.10 23.29 -16.94
N HIS A 261 -10.81 23.34 -16.58
CA HIS A 261 -10.26 24.34 -15.68
C HIS A 261 -9.80 25.63 -16.40
N GLU A 262 -9.58 25.61 -17.72
CA GLU A 262 -9.27 26.82 -18.50
C GLU A 262 -10.50 27.73 -18.68
N TYR A 263 -11.71 27.20 -18.46
CA TYR A 263 -12.98 27.92 -18.60
C TYR A 263 -13.72 28.16 -17.27
N SER A 264 -13.08 27.85 -16.13
CA SER A 264 -13.55 28.10 -14.76
C SER A 264 -12.93 29.38 -14.19
#